data_AF-A0A914UVY5-F1
#
_entry.id   AF-A0A914UVY5-F1
#
_cell.length_a   1.000
_cell.length_b   1.000
_cell.length_c   1.000
_cell.angle_alpha   90.00
_cell.angle_beta   90.00
_cell.angle_gamma   90.00
#
_symmetry.space_group_name_H-M   'P 1'
#
loop_
_entity.id
_entity.type
_entity.pdbx_description
1 polymer ?
#
loop_
_entity_poly.entity_id
_entity_poly.type
_entity_poly.pdbx_seq_one_letter_code
_entity_poly.pdbx_strand_id
1 'polypeptide(L)'
;MEPYYFVEVTAPADCVSAVYTVLAKRRGHVTTDAPIPGSPLYTIKAFIPVIDSFGFETDLRTHTQGQAFCLSVFNHWQIVPGDPLDKSIVIRPLELQPAPHLAREFMIKTRRRKGLSEDVSVNKFFDDPMLLELAKQDVMFSYGM
;
A
#
# COMPACT_ATOMS: atom_id res chain seq x y z
N MET A 1 -6.41 -4.61 -4.27
CA MET A 1 -5.50 -3.63 -4.89
C MET A 1 -5.64 -2.30 -4.16
N GLU A 2 -4.57 -1.54 -4.01
CA GLU A 2 -4.54 -0.20 -3.42
C GLU A 2 -4.01 0.81 -4.45
N PRO A 3 -4.44 2.09 -4.40
CA PRO A 3 -3.95 3.11 -5.32
C PRO A 3 -2.58 3.62 -4.87
N TYR A 4 -1.73 3.98 -5.84
CA TYR A 4 -0.41 4.58 -5.63
C TYR A 4 -0.34 5.97 -6.26
N TYR A 5 0.30 6.88 -5.54
CA TYR A 5 0.67 8.20 -6.04
C TYR A 5 2.08 8.16 -6.63
N PHE A 6 2.22 8.83 -7.77
CA PHE A 6 3.50 9.31 -8.25
C PHE A 6 3.80 10.64 -7.54
N VAL A 7 4.96 10.71 -6.92
CA VAL A 7 5.43 11.88 -6.18
C VAL A 7 6.67 12.41 -6.86
N GLU A 8 6.66 13.70 -7.15
CA GLU A 8 7.81 14.44 -7.62
C GLU A 8 8.24 15.42 -6.53
N VAL A 9 9.45 15.24 -6.02
CA VAL A 9 10.04 16.08 -4.97
C VAL A 9 11.18 16.88 -5.57
N THR A 10 11.15 18.19 -5.34
CA THR A 10 12.26 19.08 -5.65
C THR A 10 12.92 19.51 -4.34
N ALA A 11 14.22 19.25 -4.21
CA ALA A 11 14.97 19.54 -2.99
C ALA A 11 16.42 19.93 -3.28
N PRO A 12 17.09 20.73 -2.43
CA PRO A 12 18.54 20.90 -2.46
C PRO A 12 19.29 19.59 -2.17
N ALA A 13 20.54 19.48 -2.63
CA ALA A 13 21.39 18.30 -2.41
C ALA A 13 21.46 17.86 -0.94
N ASP A 14 21.59 18.82 -0.02
CA ASP A 14 21.71 18.57 1.42
C ASP A 14 20.44 17.94 2.02
N CYS A 15 19.28 18.20 1.39
CA CYS A 15 17.98 17.68 1.83
C CYS A 15 17.63 16.32 1.23
N VAL A 16 18.34 15.85 0.21
CA VAL A 16 18.02 14.59 -0.50
C VAL A 16 17.93 13.42 0.48
N SER A 17 18.91 13.27 1.38
CA SER A 17 18.91 12.22 2.40
C SER A 17 17.68 12.27 3.33
N ALA A 18 17.18 13.47 3.63
CA ALA A 18 15.96 13.63 4.43
C ALA A 18 14.72 13.17 3.64
N VAL A 19 14.64 13.46 2.33
CA VAL A 19 13.56 12.99 1.45
C VAL A 19 13.51 11.46 1.43
N TYR A 20 14.64 10.79 1.24
CA TYR A 20 14.73 9.32 1.28
C TYR A 20 14.26 8.75 2.61
N THR A 21 14.64 9.39 3.72
CA THR A 21 14.24 8.95 5.07
C THR A 21 12.73 9.04 5.27
N VAL A 22 12.09 10.13 4.83
CA VAL A 22 10.64 10.31 4.95
C VAL A 22 9.87 9.36 4.04
N LEU A 23 10.35 9.13 2.81
CA LEU A 23 9.76 8.18 1.87
C LEU A 23 9.84 6.73 2.39
N ALA A 24 10.99 6.32 2.91
CA ALA A 24 11.21 4.95 3.39
C ALA A 24 10.26 4.56 4.53
N LYS A 25 9.89 5.51 5.41
CA LYS A 25 8.92 5.30 6.49
C LYS A 25 7.50 4.99 6.00
N ARG A 26 7.18 5.33 4.74
CA ARG A 26 5.83 5.29 4.17
C ARG A 26 5.70 4.30 3.01
N ARG A 27 6.51 3.23 3.02
CA ARG A 27 6.61 2.24 1.91
C ARG A 27 6.88 2.90 0.54
N GLY A 28 7.53 4.06 0.54
CA GLY A 28 7.87 4.78 -0.68
C GLY A 28 9.00 4.11 -1.44
N HIS A 29 8.90 4.05 -2.76
CA HIS A 29 9.95 3.55 -3.64
C HIS A 29 10.43 4.64 -4.58
N VAL A 30 11.72 4.99 -4.52
CA VAL A 30 12.32 6.00 -5.40
C VAL A 30 12.66 5.36 -6.73
N THR A 31 12.11 5.94 -7.80
CA THR A 31 12.26 5.46 -9.18
C THR A 31 13.43 6.15 -9.88
N THR A 32 13.60 7.45 -9.64
CA THR A 32 14.64 8.25 -10.28
C THR A 32 15.08 9.37 -9.35
N ASP A 33 16.38 9.59 -9.28
CA ASP A 33 16.99 10.74 -8.61
C ASP A 33 17.96 11.37 -9.61
N ALA A 34 17.69 12.62 -10.00
CA ALA A 34 18.48 13.33 -10.99
C ALA A 34 18.61 14.83 -10.64
N PRO A 35 19.79 15.44 -10.86
CA PRO A 35 19.96 16.88 -10.71
C PRO A 35 19.20 17.63 -11.82
N ILE A 36 18.66 18.80 -11.49
CA ILE A 36 17.99 19.68 -12.46
C ILE A 36 19.09 20.46 -13.23
N PRO A 37 19.18 20.33 -14.56
CA PRO A 37 20.17 21.07 -15.34
C PRO A 37 20.01 22.58 -15.15
N GLY A 38 21.12 23.27 -14.81
CA GLY A 38 21.12 24.72 -14.61
C GLY A 38 20.59 25.19 -13.24
N SER A 39 20.35 24.29 -12.30
CA SER A 39 19.90 24.59 -10.93
C SER A 39 20.66 23.72 -9.91
N PRO A 40 20.91 24.21 -8.68
CA PRO A 40 21.50 23.39 -7.61
C PRO A 40 20.51 22.38 -6.99
N LEU A 41 19.30 22.28 -7.52
CA LEU A 41 18.23 21.43 -7.02
C LEU A 41 18.23 20.04 -7.68
N TYR A 42 17.72 19.06 -6.95
CA TYR A 42 17.49 17.68 -7.38
C TYR A 42 16.00 17.43 -7.54
N THR A 43 15.65 16.62 -8.53
CA THR A 43 14.30 16.08 -8.73
C THR A 43 14.31 14.60 -8.39
N ILE A 44 13.56 14.25 -7.36
CA ILE A 44 13.37 12.87 -6.89
C ILE A 44 11.96 12.44 -7.27
N LYS A 45 11.86 11.37 -8.07
CA LYS A 45 10.60 10.76 -8.51
C LYS A 45 10.41 9.46 -7.76
N ALA A 46 9.25 9.29 -7.13
CA ALA A 46 8.94 8.14 -6.30
C ALA A 46 7.48 7.71 -6.42
N PHE A 47 7.21 6.48 -5.98
CA PHE A 47 5.85 5.98 -5.77
C PHE A 47 5.58 5.80 -4.29
N ILE A 48 4.38 6.17 -3.84
CA ILE A 48 3.92 6.00 -2.46
C ILE A 48 2.49 5.44 -2.46
N PRO A 49 2.15 4.48 -1.59
CA PRO A 49 0.76 4.07 -1.41
C PRO A 49 -0.07 5.24 -0.89
N VAL A 50 -1.28 5.45 -1.42
CA VAL A 50 -2.14 6.59 -1.04
C VAL A 50 -2.50 6.56 0.45
N ILE A 51 -2.68 5.37 1.04
CA ILE A 51 -2.97 5.25 2.46
C ILE A 51 -1.82 5.75 3.34
N ASP A 52 -0.58 5.68 2.84
CA ASP A 52 0.62 6.12 3.55
C ASP A 52 1.06 7.52 3.11
N SER A 53 0.35 8.20 2.22
CA SER A 53 0.69 9.56 1.76
C SER A 53 0.13 10.67 2.66
N PHE A 54 -0.81 10.37 3.56
CA PHE A 54 -1.42 11.38 4.42
C PHE A 54 -0.39 12.04 5.34
N GLY A 55 -0.21 13.36 5.21
CA GLY A 55 0.79 14.13 5.94
C GLY A 55 2.21 14.05 5.37
N PHE A 56 2.43 13.38 4.24
CA PHE A 56 3.75 13.27 3.62
C PHE A 56 4.37 14.64 3.30
N GLU A 57 3.61 15.54 2.67
CA GLU A 57 4.08 16.90 2.34
C GLU A 57 4.51 17.67 3.59
N THR A 58 3.69 17.62 4.64
CA THR A 58 3.96 18.32 5.90
C THR A 58 5.22 17.78 6.59
N ASP A 59 5.36 16.47 6.66
CA ASP A 59 6.55 15.83 7.23
C ASP A 59 7.80 16.18 6.43
N LEU A 60 7.72 16.13 5.10
CA LEU A 60 8.81 16.47 4.20
C LEU A 60 9.29 17.90 4.48
N ARG A 61 8.37 18.87 4.46
CA ARG A 61 8.70 20.28 4.71
C ARG A 61 9.24 20.49 6.12
N THR A 62 8.72 19.79 7.12
CA THR A 62 9.20 19.89 8.51
C THR A 62 10.63 19.38 8.63
N HIS A 63 10.93 18.22 8.04
CA HIS A 63 12.26 17.62 8.08
C HIS A 63 13.31 18.38 7.26
N THR A 64 12.89 19.11 6.21
CA THR A 64 13.79 19.90 5.35
C THR A 64 13.74 21.40 5.66
N GLN A 65 13.14 21.84 6.78
CA GLN A 65 13.00 23.25 7.14
C GLN A 65 12.36 24.12 6.02
N GLY A 66 11.42 23.53 5.28
CA GLY A 66 10.70 24.15 4.17
C GLY A 66 11.45 24.21 2.83
N GLN A 67 12.66 23.67 2.74
CA GLN A 67 13.49 23.72 1.52
C GLN A 67 13.03 22.76 0.41
N ALA A 68 12.45 21.61 0.77
CA ALA A 68 11.91 20.65 -0.19
C ALA A 68 10.41 20.88 -0.42
N PHE A 69 9.97 20.63 -1.64
CA PHE A 69 8.57 20.70 -2.04
C PHE A 69 8.19 19.45 -2.84
N CYS A 70 6.98 18.94 -2.64
CA CYS A 70 6.50 17.77 -3.38
C CYS A 70 5.14 18.01 -4.04
N LEU A 71 4.95 17.39 -5.19
CA LEU A 71 3.65 17.23 -5.84
C LEU A 71 3.30 15.75 -5.89
N SER A 72 2.03 15.43 -5.67
CA SER A 72 1.52 14.05 -5.70
C SER A 72 0.39 13.95 -6.71
N VAL A 73 0.47 12.96 -7.60
CA VAL A 73 -0.54 12.70 -8.64
C VAL A 73 -0.89 11.21 -8.64
N PHE A 74 -2.17 10.89 -8.83
CA PHE A 74 -2.60 9.51 -9.03
C PHE A 74 -1.96 8.90 -10.28
N ASN A 75 -1.41 7.68 -10.15
CA ASN A 75 -0.71 7.03 -11.25
C ASN A 75 -1.29 5.64 -11.57
N HIS A 76 -1.27 4.71 -10.62
CA HIS A 76 -1.67 3.32 -10.88
C HIS A 76 -2.22 2.61 -9.64
N TRP A 77 -2.64 1.36 -9.83
CA TRP A 77 -3.08 0.46 -8.78
C TRP A 77 -2.07 -0.68 -8.62
N GLN A 78 -1.78 -1.07 -7.39
CA GLN A 78 -0.89 -2.18 -7.06
C GLN A 78 -1.60 -3.18 -6.15
N ILE A 79 -1.16 -4.44 -6.19
CA ILE A 79 -1.67 -5.48 -5.28
C ILE A 79 -1.22 -5.17 -3.86
N VAL A 80 -2.14 -5.24 -2.91
CA VAL A 80 -1.83 -5.08 -1.48
C VAL A 80 -1.08 -6.33 -1.04
N PRO A 81 0.05 -6.22 -0.33
CA PRO A 81 0.76 -7.39 0.16
C PRO A 81 -0.12 -8.19 1.15
N GLY A 82 -0.04 -9.51 1.05
CA GLY A 82 -0.79 -10.44 1.89
C GLY A 82 -2.02 -11.07 1.23
N ASP A 83 -2.60 -12.05 1.92
CA ASP A 83 -3.85 -12.68 1.52
C ASP A 83 -5.03 -12.09 2.33
N PRO A 84 -6.06 -11.51 1.67
CA PRO A 84 -7.24 -11.03 2.37
C PRO A 84 -8.11 -12.15 2.98
N LEU A 85 -8.03 -13.38 2.50
CA LEU A 85 -8.86 -14.50 2.93
C LEU A 85 -8.26 -15.33 4.07
N ASP A 86 -6.98 -15.11 4.40
CA ASP A 86 -6.31 -15.82 5.49
C ASP A 86 -6.94 -15.49 6.85
N LYS A 87 -7.58 -16.50 7.44
CA LYS A 87 -8.27 -16.41 8.74
C LYS A 87 -7.33 -16.62 9.93
N SER A 88 -6.11 -17.12 9.71
CA SER A 88 -5.12 -17.32 10.77
C SER A 88 -4.60 -15.99 11.32
N ILE A 89 -4.66 -14.93 10.50
CA ILE A 89 -4.23 -13.59 10.84
C ILE A 89 -5.28 -12.90 11.70
N VAL A 90 -4.97 -12.75 12.99
CA VAL A 90 -5.80 -12.01 13.95
C VAL A 90 -5.31 -10.56 14.05
N ILE A 91 -6.17 -9.63 13.65
CA ILE A 91 -5.87 -8.19 13.68
C ILE A 91 -6.12 -7.62 15.08
N ARG A 92 -5.07 -7.05 15.68
CA ARG A 92 -5.16 -6.41 17.01
C ARG A 92 -5.62 -4.95 16.88
N PRO A 93 -6.54 -4.48 17.73
CA PRO A 93 -6.91 -3.06 17.76
C PRO A 93 -5.72 -2.16 18.12
N LEU A 94 -5.68 -0.97 17.52
CA LEU A 94 -4.70 0.10 17.82
C LEU A 94 -3.22 -0.22 17.52
N GLU A 95 -2.92 -1.37 16.91
CA GLU A 95 -1.58 -1.74 16.47
C GLU A 95 -1.48 -1.72 14.94
N LEU A 96 -0.39 -1.15 14.42
CA LEU A 96 -0.04 -1.23 13.00
C LEU A 96 0.35 -2.66 12.66
N GLN A 97 -0.23 -3.20 11.59
CA GLN A 97 0.04 -4.57 11.16
C GLN A 97 1.26 -4.61 10.22
N PRO A 98 2.01 -5.73 10.22
CA PRO A 98 3.11 -5.91 9.28
C PRO A 98 2.60 -6.08 7.84
N ALA A 99 3.49 -5.84 6.87
CA ALA A 99 3.18 -5.89 5.44
C ALA A 99 2.36 -7.11 4.97
N PRO A 100 2.67 -8.38 5.35
CA PRO A 100 1.89 -9.54 4.88
C PRO A 100 0.45 -9.60 5.41
N HIS A 101 0.10 -8.80 6.43
CA HIS A 101 -1.24 -8.81 7.04
C HIS A 101 -2.14 -7.67 6.54
N LEU A 102 -1.59 -6.75 5.72
CA LEU A 102 -2.29 -5.53 5.29
C LEU A 102 -3.55 -5.85 4.46
N ALA A 103 -3.48 -6.83 3.55
CA ALA A 103 -4.64 -7.21 2.75
C ALA A 103 -5.83 -7.65 3.62
N ARG A 104 -5.57 -8.48 4.64
CA ARG A 104 -6.57 -8.93 5.61
C ARG A 104 -7.11 -7.78 6.46
N GLU A 105 -6.22 -6.92 6.95
CA GLU A 105 -6.57 -5.76 7.75
C GLU A 105 -7.51 -4.80 7.00
N PHE A 106 -7.13 -4.42 5.78
CA PHE A 106 -7.91 -3.50 4.95
C PHE A 106 -9.28 -4.08 4.62
N MET A 107 -9.34 -5.38 4.31
CA MET A 107 -10.59 -6.07 4.07
C MET A 107 -11.51 -6.02 5.30
N ILE A 108 -11.03 -6.45 6.48
CA ILE A 108 -11.84 -6.49 7.71
C ILE A 108 -12.32 -5.08 8.08
N LYS A 109 -11.42 -4.10 8.15
CA LYS A 109 -11.76 -2.72 8.53
C LYS A 109 -12.79 -2.11 7.59
N THR A 110 -12.67 -2.36 6.29
CA THR A 110 -13.62 -1.86 5.29
C THR A 110 -14.99 -2.53 5.44
N ARG A 111 -15.04 -3.85 5.67
CA ARG A 111 -16.30 -4.60 5.87
C ARG A 111 -17.02 -4.18 7.15
N ARG A 112 -16.30 -4.04 8.27
CA ARG A 112 -16.85 -3.51 9.53
C ARG A 112 -17.48 -2.14 9.32
N ARG A 113 -16.78 -1.21 8.65
CA ARG A 113 -17.30 0.12 8.33
C ARG A 113 -18.57 0.07 7.46
N LYS A 114 -18.68 -0.92 6.56
CA LYS A 114 -19.84 -1.12 5.69
C LYS A 114 -20.97 -1.94 6.34
N GLY A 115 -20.81 -2.39 7.59
CA GLY A 115 -21.80 -3.23 8.29
C GLY A 115 -21.89 -4.67 7.77
N LEU A 116 -20.84 -5.16 7.10
CA LEU A 116 -20.77 -6.53 6.57
C LEU A 116 -20.05 -7.46 7.55
N SER A 117 -20.37 -8.76 7.50
CA SER A 117 -19.69 -9.79 8.29
C SER A 117 -18.19 -9.84 7.98
N GLU A 118 -17.34 -10.07 8.96
CA GLU A 118 -15.88 -10.15 8.76
C GLU A 118 -15.51 -11.33 7.87
N ASP A 119 -16.20 -12.45 8.04
CA ASP A 119 -16.03 -13.62 7.19
C ASP A 119 -16.63 -13.40 5.80
N VAL A 120 -15.78 -13.55 4.80
CA VAL A 120 -16.14 -13.71 3.40
C VAL A 120 -16.47 -15.19 3.21
N SER A 121 -17.76 -15.54 3.34
CA SER A 121 -18.25 -16.89 3.08
C SER A 121 -18.81 -16.98 1.68
N VAL A 122 -18.34 -17.97 0.94
CA VAL A 122 -18.76 -18.31 -0.42
C VAL A 122 -20.14 -19.00 -0.39
N ASN A 123 -20.48 -19.65 0.73
CA ASN A 123 -21.75 -20.38 0.93
C ASN A 123 -23.00 -19.50 0.82
N LYS A 124 -22.86 -18.18 0.93
CA LYS A 124 -23.99 -17.25 0.75
C LYS A 124 -24.39 -17.07 -0.71
N PHE A 125 -23.55 -17.49 -1.65
CA PHE A 125 -23.68 -17.16 -3.07
C PHE A 125 -23.78 -18.38 -3.99
N PHE A 126 -23.45 -19.57 -3.50
CA PHE A 126 -23.43 -20.81 -4.28
C PHE A 126 -24.26 -21.89 -3.59
N ASP A 127 -24.95 -22.69 -4.40
CA ASP A 127 -25.72 -23.84 -3.93
C ASP A 127 -24.79 -24.99 -3.50
N ASP A 128 -25.26 -25.83 -2.57
CA ASP A 128 -24.50 -26.96 -2.03
C ASP A 128 -23.91 -27.90 -3.09
N PRO A 129 -24.61 -28.26 -4.19
CA PRO A 129 -24.03 -29.09 -5.24
C PRO A 129 -22.83 -28.44 -5.93
N MET A 130 -22.89 -27.12 -6.17
CA MET A 130 -21.84 -26.37 -6.84
C MET A 130 -20.62 -26.17 -5.92
N LEU A 131 -20.83 -25.99 -4.62
CA LEU A 131 -19.75 -25.94 -3.63
C LEU A 131 -18.97 -27.26 -3.56
N LEU A 132 -19.67 -28.40 -3.63
CA LEU A 132 -19.04 -29.72 -3.65
C LEU A 132 -18.20 -29.95 -4.91
N GLU A 133 -18.64 -29.44 -6.07
CA GLU A 133 -17.87 -29.53 -7.31
C GLU A 133 -16.60 -28.67 -7.26
N LEU A 134 -16.70 -27.44 -6.76
CA LEU A 134 -15.54 -26.55 -6.57
C LEU A 134 -14.53 -27.16 -5.60
N ALA A 135 -15.00 -27.73 -4.47
CA ALA A 135 -14.13 -28.39 -3.51
C ALA A 135 -13.39 -29.60 -4.12
N LYS A 136 -14.06 -30.37 -5.00
CA LYS A 136 -13.42 -31.47 -5.73
C LYS A 136 -12.35 -30.95 -6.72
N GLN A 137 -12.60 -29.84 -7.39
CA GLN A 137 -11.63 -29.23 -8.31
C GLN A 137 -10.39 -28.70 -7.57
N ASP A 138 -10.56 -28.01 -6.45
CA ASP A 138 -9.43 -27.52 -5.63
C ASP A 138 -8.54 -28.67 -5.15
N VAL A 139 -9.15 -29.78 -4.75
CA VAL A 139 -8.43 -31.00 -4.37
C VAL A 139 -7.66 -31.57 -5.56
N MET A 140 -8.26 -31.64 -6.76
CA MET A 140 -7.56 -32.11 -7.97
C MET A 140 -6.37 -31.24 -8.35
N PHE A 141 -6.45 -29.91 -8.18
CA PHE A 141 -5.34 -29.00 -8.43
C PHE A 141 -4.20 -29.13 -7.40
N SER A 142 -4.50 -29.49 -6.14
CA SER A 142 -3.46 -29.67 -5.12
C SER A 142 -2.72 -31.01 -5.24
N TYR A 143 -3.36 -32.05 -5.79
CA TYR A 143 -2.74 -33.36 -6.06
C TYR A 143 -2.13 -33.49 -7.47
N GLY A 144 -2.35 -32.51 -8.35
CA GLY A 144 -1.83 -32.49 -9.73
C GLY A 144 -0.46 -31.80 -9.90
N MET A 145 0.16 -31.33 -8.81
CA MET A 145 1.57 -30.91 -8.74
C MET A 145 2.40 -31.90 -7.94
#